data_AF-A0A849QFA4-F1
#
_entry.id   AF-A0A849QFA4-F1
#
_cell.length_a   1.000
_cell.length_b   1.000
_cell.length_c   1.000
_cell.angle_alpha   90.00
_cell.angle_beta   90.00
_cell.angle_gamma   90.00
#
_symmetry.space_group_name_H-M   'P 1'
#
loop_
_entity.id
_entity.type
_entity.pdbx_description
1 polymer ?
#
loop_
_entity_poly.entity_id
_entity_poly.type
_entity_poly.pdbx_seq_one_letter_code
_entity_poly.pdbx_strand_id
1 'polypeptide(L)'
;MEDMIRMLADAPEEQKLQMVTERVKMIAGQPDDQRVQSVKSMVIAISKLDKKKKGPFHDVRIKAIMSLSPEEKTAMMVARAKAVPDLPEDVDKEDTKYVFASVKEYPEEMQKAFMVALKNAFDVAGIPMPDMP
;
A
#
# COMPACT_ATOMS: atom_id res chain seq x y z
N MET A 1 -13.30 2.44 -6.44
CA MET A 1 -11.83 2.23 -6.30
C MET A 1 -11.29 1.57 -7.55
N GLU A 2 -11.87 0.44 -7.96
CA GLU A 2 -11.46 -0.34 -9.13
C GLU A 2 -11.38 0.46 -10.44
N ASP A 3 -12.45 1.14 -10.84
CA ASP A 3 -12.44 1.94 -12.09
C ASP A 3 -11.38 3.03 -12.09
N MET A 4 -11.17 3.69 -10.95
CA MET A 4 -10.13 4.71 -10.79
C MET A 4 -8.74 4.10 -10.96
N ILE A 5 -8.45 2.97 -10.30
CA ILE A 5 -7.14 2.31 -10.43
C ILE A 5 -6.91 1.83 -11.86
N ARG A 6 -7.92 1.25 -12.51
CA ARG A 6 -7.84 0.84 -13.91
C ARG A 6 -7.52 2.03 -14.84
N MET A 7 -8.24 3.14 -14.68
CA MET A 7 -8.00 4.36 -15.43
C MET A 7 -6.59 4.92 -15.19
N LEU A 8 -6.18 5.01 -13.93
CA LEU A 8 -4.87 5.54 -13.55
C LEU A 8 -3.72 4.64 -14.00
N ALA A 9 -3.93 3.34 -14.16
CA ALA A 9 -2.87 2.43 -14.58
C ALA A 9 -2.30 2.79 -15.96
N ASP A 10 -3.11 3.41 -16.82
CA ASP A 10 -2.74 3.88 -18.17
C ASP A 10 -2.41 5.39 -18.22
N ALA A 11 -2.57 6.11 -17.12
CA ALA A 11 -2.23 7.54 -17.05
C ALA A 11 -0.70 7.77 -17.12
N PRO A 12 -0.25 8.94 -17.62
CA PRO A 12 1.13 9.38 -17.51
C PRO A 12 1.65 9.31 -16.07
N GLU A 13 2.93 9.00 -15.87
CA GLU A 13 3.48 8.71 -14.54
C GLU A 13 3.29 9.85 -13.55
N GLU A 14 3.53 11.09 -13.97
CA GLU A 14 3.36 12.28 -13.12
C GLU A 14 1.90 12.45 -12.67
N GLN A 15 0.95 12.36 -13.60
CA GLN A 15 -0.47 12.44 -13.30
C GLN A 15 -0.91 11.28 -12.38
N LYS A 16 -0.44 10.07 -12.67
CA LYS A 16 -0.70 8.88 -11.85
C LYS A 16 -0.20 9.07 -10.43
N LEU A 17 1.04 9.54 -10.26
CA LEU A 17 1.62 9.80 -8.95
C LEU A 17 0.86 10.88 -8.19
N GLN A 18 0.50 11.99 -8.83
CA GLN A 18 -0.29 13.05 -8.19
C GLN A 18 -1.63 12.51 -7.70
N MET A 19 -2.41 11.87 -8.57
CA MET A 19 -3.75 11.39 -8.21
C MET A 19 -3.72 10.27 -7.18
N VAL A 20 -2.74 9.36 -7.27
CA VAL A 20 -2.55 8.32 -6.24
C VAL A 20 -2.15 8.96 -4.91
N THR A 21 -1.28 9.98 -4.90
CA THR A 21 -0.87 10.72 -3.70
C THR A 21 -2.06 11.38 -3.01
N GLU A 22 -2.88 12.11 -3.77
CA GLU A 22 -4.11 12.72 -3.25
C GLU A 22 -5.06 11.67 -2.67
N ARG A 23 -5.18 10.52 -3.34
CA ARG A 23 -6.03 9.43 -2.87
C ARG A 23 -5.53 8.78 -1.58
N VAL A 24 -4.22 8.51 -1.47
CA VAL A 24 -3.67 7.91 -0.24
C VAL A 24 -3.73 8.89 0.94
N LYS A 25 -3.56 10.20 0.71
CA LYS A 25 -3.78 11.24 1.73
C LYS A 25 -5.22 11.25 2.22
N MET A 26 -6.18 11.24 1.30
CA MET A 26 -7.60 11.16 1.65
C MET A 26 -7.90 9.92 2.50
N ILE A 27 -7.33 8.76 2.16
CA ILE A 27 -7.54 7.52 2.91
C ILE A 27 -6.88 7.60 4.30
N ALA A 28 -5.67 8.15 4.39
CA ALA A 28 -4.99 8.33 5.68
C ALA A 28 -5.82 9.15 6.67
N GLY A 29 -6.57 10.16 6.19
CA GLY A 29 -7.47 10.98 7.00
C GLY A 29 -8.81 10.32 7.39
N GLN A 30 -9.14 9.12 6.88
CA GLN A 30 -10.40 8.44 7.21
C GLN A 30 -10.40 7.88 8.64
N PRO A 31 -11.59 7.70 9.25
CA PRO A 31 -11.75 6.86 10.44
C PRO A 31 -11.18 5.45 10.24
N ASP A 32 -10.70 4.82 11.32
CA ASP A 32 -9.93 3.56 11.26
C ASP A 32 -10.63 2.46 10.43
N ASP A 33 -11.87 2.10 10.75
CA ASP A 33 -12.62 1.07 10.01
C ASP A 33 -12.77 1.39 8.52
N GLN A 34 -13.08 2.66 8.20
CA GLN A 34 -13.21 3.10 6.82
C GLN A 34 -11.87 3.08 6.08
N ARG A 35 -10.78 3.42 6.78
CA ARG A 35 -9.42 3.36 6.25
C ARG A 35 -9.03 1.92 5.90
N VAL A 36 -9.31 0.96 6.80
CA VAL A 36 -9.07 -0.47 6.55
C VAL A 36 -9.81 -0.94 5.30
N GLN A 37 -11.11 -0.61 5.18
CA GLN A 37 -11.90 -1.00 4.00
C GLN A 37 -11.41 -0.33 2.70
N SER A 38 -10.97 0.93 2.78
CA SER A 38 -10.39 1.63 1.64
C SER A 38 -9.06 1.03 1.20
N VAL A 39 -8.18 0.68 2.15
CA VAL A 39 -6.90 0.01 1.86
C VAL A 39 -7.13 -1.37 1.26
N LYS A 40 -8.02 -2.18 1.84
CA LYS A 40 -8.43 -3.47 1.30
C LYS A 40 -8.94 -3.33 -0.14
N SER A 41 -9.85 -2.39 -0.38
CA SER A 41 -10.40 -2.13 -1.72
C SER A 41 -9.33 -1.70 -2.73
N MET A 42 -8.31 -0.97 -2.29
CA MET A 42 -7.19 -0.55 -3.13
C MET A 42 -6.31 -1.74 -3.51
N VAL A 43 -5.94 -2.58 -2.55
CA VAL A 43 -5.14 -3.80 -2.80
C VAL A 43 -5.84 -4.73 -3.78
N ILE A 44 -7.13 -5.01 -3.56
CA ILE A 44 -7.95 -5.83 -4.47
C ILE A 44 -8.04 -5.21 -5.87
N ALA A 45 -8.22 -3.90 -5.96
CA ALA A 45 -8.32 -3.23 -7.25
C ALA A 45 -6.99 -3.28 -8.03
N ILE A 46 -5.84 -3.23 -7.35
CA ILE A 46 -4.52 -3.36 -7.99
C ILE A 46 -4.27 -4.80 -8.46
N SER A 47 -4.68 -5.81 -7.68
CA SER A 47 -4.48 -7.22 -8.08
C SER A 47 -5.27 -7.62 -9.33
N LYS A 48 -6.30 -6.84 -9.70
CA LYS A 48 -7.08 -7.01 -10.93
C LYS A 48 -6.47 -6.33 -12.16
N LEU A 49 -5.38 -5.57 -12.02
CA LEU A 49 -4.70 -4.96 -13.16
C LEU A 49 -4.01 -6.02 -14.03
N ASP A 50 -3.78 -5.69 -15.31
CA ASP A 50 -2.90 -6.49 -16.18
C ASP A 50 -1.54 -6.68 -15.52
N LYS A 51 -0.97 -7.89 -15.63
CA LYS A 51 0.32 -8.26 -15.01
C LYS A 51 1.44 -7.24 -15.27
N LYS A 52 1.49 -6.65 -16.48
CA LYS A 52 2.48 -5.64 -16.88
C LYS A 52 2.31 -4.28 -16.17
N LYS A 53 1.10 -3.99 -15.66
CA LYS A 53 0.74 -2.73 -14.99
C LYS A 53 0.85 -2.80 -13.47
N LYS A 54 0.78 -4.01 -12.89
CA LYS A 54 0.81 -4.22 -11.43
C LYS A 54 2.06 -3.63 -10.79
N GLY A 55 3.26 -4.01 -11.25
CA GLY A 55 4.53 -3.53 -10.69
C GLY A 55 4.63 -1.99 -10.69
N PRO A 56 4.54 -1.34 -11.86
CA PRO A 56 4.59 0.12 -11.93
C PRO A 56 3.54 0.84 -11.07
N PHE A 57 2.34 0.25 -10.91
CA PHE A 57 1.32 0.83 -10.04
C PHE A 57 1.68 0.69 -8.56
N HIS A 58 2.25 -0.44 -8.13
CA HIS A 58 2.75 -0.62 -6.77
C HIS A 58 3.87 0.38 -6.45
N ASP A 59 4.81 0.59 -7.37
CA ASP A 59 5.90 1.56 -7.18
C ASP A 59 5.33 2.97 -6.95
N VAL A 60 4.34 3.37 -7.76
CA VAL A 60 3.67 4.66 -7.59
C VAL A 60 2.91 4.74 -6.27
N ARG A 61 2.20 3.68 -5.87
CA ARG A 61 1.52 3.61 -4.57
C ARG A 61 2.51 3.74 -3.41
N ILE A 62 3.65 3.06 -3.48
CA ILE A 62 4.68 3.12 -2.43
C ILE A 62 5.34 4.49 -2.38
N LYS A 63 5.70 5.08 -3.53
CA LYS A 63 6.18 6.48 -3.61
C LYS A 63 5.17 7.45 -2.97
N ALA A 64 3.89 7.28 -3.27
CA ALA A 64 2.80 8.10 -2.72
C ALA A 64 2.64 7.93 -1.20
N ILE A 65 2.74 6.72 -0.66
CA ILE A 65 2.69 6.47 0.80
C ILE A 65 3.94 7.03 1.49
N MET A 66 5.10 6.93 0.85
CA MET A 66 6.36 7.39 1.41
C MET A 66 6.46 8.92 1.51
N SER A 67 5.69 9.65 0.69
CA SER A 67 5.59 11.12 0.72
C SER A 67 4.59 11.67 1.74
N LEU A 68 3.85 10.80 2.45
CA LEU A 68 2.94 11.18 3.53
C LEU A 68 3.70 11.64 4.79
N SER A 69 3.00 12.35 5.68
CA SER A 69 3.52 12.64 7.02
C SER A 69 3.81 11.34 7.79
N PRO A 70 4.67 11.36 8.81
CA PRO A 70 4.92 10.18 9.65
C PRO A 70 3.64 9.57 10.24
N GLU A 71 2.71 10.40 10.70
CA GLU A 71 1.43 9.98 11.27
C GLU A 71 0.53 9.33 10.21
N GLU A 72 0.39 9.97 9.04
CA GLU A 72 -0.40 9.46 7.92
C GLU A 72 0.16 8.14 7.39
N LYS A 73 1.49 8.03 7.28
CA LYS A 73 2.18 6.80 6.87
C LYS A 73 1.91 5.67 7.84
N THR A 74 2.03 5.94 9.14
CA THR A 74 1.73 4.97 10.20
C THR A 74 0.26 4.52 10.13
N ALA A 75 -0.67 5.46 9.97
CA ALA A 75 -2.10 5.18 9.80
C ALA A 75 -2.38 4.26 8.60
N MET A 76 -1.70 4.48 7.47
CA MET A 76 -1.82 3.62 6.28
C MET A 76 -1.22 2.23 6.51
N MET A 77 -0.08 2.13 7.17
CA MET A 77 0.57 0.83 7.47
C MET A 77 -0.28 0.00 8.44
N VAL A 78 -0.81 0.61 9.51
CA VAL A 78 -1.71 -0.08 10.46
C VAL A 78 -2.98 -0.56 9.76
N ALA A 79 -3.56 0.27 8.90
CA ALA A 79 -4.74 -0.14 8.13
C ALA A 79 -4.44 -1.27 7.15
N ARG A 80 -3.26 -1.28 6.51
CA ARG A 80 -2.83 -2.40 5.65
C ARG A 80 -2.63 -3.69 6.44
N ALA A 81 -2.06 -3.60 7.65
CA ALA A 81 -1.91 -4.73 8.55
C ALA A 81 -3.30 -5.28 8.91
N LYS A 82 -4.21 -4.45 9.44
CA LYS A 82 -5.60 -4.84 9.78
C LYS A 82 -6.39 -5.42 8.60
N ALA A 83 -6.06 -5.06 7.37
CA ALA A 83 -6.71 -5.60 6.17
C ALA A 83 -6.24 -7.02 5.79
N VAL A 84 -5.08 -7.49 6.27
CA VAL A 84 -4.50 -8.80 5.90
C VAL A 84 -5.48 -9.97 6.09
N PRO A 85 -6.14 -10.15 7.26
CA PRO A 85 -7.01 -11.31 7.49
C PRO A 85 -8.23 -11.37 6.56
N ASP A 86 -8.56 -10.23 5.97
CA ASP A 86 -9.75 -10.01 5.15
C ASP A 86 -9.45 -10.06 3.64
N LEU A 87 -8.18 -10.24 3.24
CA LEU A 87 -7.73 -10.33 1.86
C LEU A 87 -7.64 -11.80 1.41
N PRO A 88 -7.94 -12.10 0.14
CA PRO A 88 -7.56 -13.39 -0.44
C PRO A 88 -6.05 -13.62 -0.34
N GLU A 89 -5.63 -14.83 0.04
CA GLU A 89 -4.22 -15.14 0.33
C GLU A 89 -3.30 -14.90 -0.88
N ASP A 90 -3.77 -15.21 -2.08
CA ASP A 90 -3.03 -14.96 -3.33
C ASP A 90 -2.85 -13.47 -3.62
N VAL A 91 -3.87 -12.67 -3.32
CA VAL A 91 -3.83 -11.21 -3.44
C VAL A 91 -2.87 -10.60 -2.42
N ASP A 92 -2.91 -11.04 -1.16
CA ASP A 92 -2.02 -10.54 -0.11
C ASP A 92 -0.55 -10.90 -0.39
N LYS A 93 -0.28 -12.13 -0.82
CA LYS A 93 1.06 -12.59 -1.21
C LYS A 93 1.62 -11.81 -2.40
N GLU A 94 0.80 -11.59 -3.43
CA GLU A 94 1.22 -10.81 -4.61
C GLU A 94 1.51 -9.36 -4.23
N ASP A 95 0.60 -8.72 -3.48
CA ASP A 95 0.76 -7.34 -3.01
C ASP A 95 2.06 -7.20 -2.19
N THR A 96 2.26 -8.08 -1.21
CA THR A 96 3.45 -8.09 -0.36
C THR A 96 4.72 -8.22 -1.20
N LYS A 97 4.76 -9.15 -2.16
CA LYS A 97 5.90 -9.31 -3.06
C LYS A 97 6.25 -8.02 -3.80
N TYR A 98 5.24 -7.33 -4.35
CA TYR A 98 5.49 -6.07 -5.06
C TYR A 98 5.93 -4.96 -4.12
N VAL A 99 5.32 -4.83 -2.93
CA VAL A 99 5.75 -3.86 -1.91
C VAL A 99 7.23 -4.03 -1.56
N PHE A 100 7.66 -5.26 -1.30
CA PHE A 100 9.06 -5.55 -0.99
C PHE A 100 9.99 -5.30 -2.16
N ALA A 101 9.56 -5.60 -3.39
CA ALA A 101 10.34 -5.27 -4.58
C ALA A 101 10.55 -3.75 -4.70
N SER A 102 9.49 -2.95 -4.54
CA SER A 102 9.58 -1.48 -4.58
C SER A 102 10.45 -0.93 -3.44
N VAL A 103 10.31 -1.45 -2.22
CA VAL A 103 11.09 -0.98 -1.06
C VAL A 103 12.58 -1.27 -1.23
N LYS A 104 12.96 -2.38 -1.87
CA LYS A 104 14.36 -2.73 -2.14
C LYS A 104 15.09 -1.72 -3.05
N GLU A 105 14.37 -0.88 -3.77
CA GLU A 105 14.95 0.17 -4.61
C GLU A 105 15.37 1.42 -3.81
N TYR A 106 14.94 1.54 -2.55
CA TYR A 106 15.31 2.65 -1.68
C TYR A 106 16.65 2.41 -0.96
N PRO A 107 17.32 3.46 -0.44
CA PRO A 107 18.53 3.30 0.38
C PRO A 107 18.31 2.38 1.59
N GLU A 108 19.33 1.63 2.00
CA GLU A 108 19.23 0.63 3.09
C GLU A 108 18.64 1.20 4.39
N GLU A 109 18.97 2.44 4.73
CA GLU A 109 18.43 3.11 5.92
C GLU A 109 16.89 3.25 5.85
N MET A 110 16.36 3.58 4.67
CA MET A 110 14.91 3.67 4.45
C MET A 110 14.25 2.29 4.45
N GLN A 111 14.94 1.26 3.93
CA GLN A 111 14.45 -0.12 4.01
C GLN A 111 14.33 -0.58 5.47
N LYS A 112 15.35 -0.33 6.29
CA LYS A 112 15.34 -0.63 7.73
C LYS A 112 14.22 0.12 8.45
N ALA A 113 14.07 1.42 8.18
CA ALA A 113 13.01 2.23 8.74
C ALA A 113 11.61 1.71 8.35
N PHE A 114 11.44 1.29 7.08
CA PHE A 114 10.20 0.67 6.61
C PHE A 114 9.90 -0.62 7.37
N MET A 115 10.89 -1.50 7.57
CA MET A 115 10.69 -2.76 8.30
C MET A 115 10.32 -2.54 9.77
N VAL A 116 10.95 -1.55 10.43
CA VAL A 116 10.59 -1.17 11.80
C VAL A 116 9.16 -0.64 11.86
N ALA A 117 8.79 0.25 10.94
CA ALA A 117 7.44 0.82 10.88
C ALA A 117 6.39 -0.26 10.60
N LEU A 118 6.70 -1.22 9.72
CA LEU A 118 5.82 -2.32 9.39
C LEU A 118 5.59 -3.23 10.60
N LYS A 119 6.66 -3.62 11.31
CA LYS A 119 6.54 -4.40 12.54
C LYS A 119 5.65 -3.69 13.56
N ASN A 120 5.92 -2.41 13.82
CA ASN A 120 5.11 -1.60 14.73
C ASN A 120 3.64 -1.53 14.29
N ALA A 121 3.37 -1.50 12.99
CA ALA A 121 2.00 -1.47 12.47
C ALA A 121 1.24 -2.78 12.76
N PHE A 122 1.89 -3.94 12.65
CA PHE A 122 1.30 -5.23 13.04
C PHE A 122 1.07 -5.31 14.56
N ASP A 123 2.03 -4.84 15.36
CA ASP A 123 1.91 -4.78 16.82
C ASP A 123 0.70 -3.90 17.24
N VAL A 124 0.57 -2.71 16.65
CA VAL A 124 -0.57 -1.79 16.91
C VAL A 124 -1.89 -2.36 16.41
N ALA A 125 -1.86 -3.10 15.30
CA ALA A 125 -3.06 -3.75 14.76
C ALA A 125 -3.49 -4.97 15.59
N GLY A 126 -2.65 -5.44 16.54
CA GLY A 126 -2.95 -6.60 17.38
C GLY A 126 -2.98 -7.91 16.60
N ILE A 127 -2.27 -8.00 15.48
CA ILE A 127 -2.23 -9.16 14.61
C ILE A 127 -0.79 -9.65 14.40
N PRO A 128 -0.57 -10.97 14.26
CA PRO A 128 0.77 -11.49 14.01
C PRO A 128 1.28 -11.02 12.66
N MET A 129 2.55 -10.63 12.61
CA MET A 129 3.23 -10.35 11.36
C MET A 129 3.35 -11.66 10.55
N PRO A 130 2.93 -11.67 9.27
CA PRO A 130 3.07 -12.85 8.44
C PRO A 130 4.55 -13.13 8.14
N ASP A 131 4.86 -14.39 7.83
CA ASP A 131 6.19 -14.78 7.37
C ASP A 131 6.53 -14.00 6.10
N MET A 132 7.61 -13.24 6.15
CA MET A 132 8.05 -12.39 5.06
C MET A 132 8.84 -13.19 4.00
N PRO A 133 8.63 -12.91 2.70
CA PRO A 133 9.36 -13.57 1.61
C PRO A 133 10.81 -13.11 1.44
#